data_AF-K9RLC5-F1
#
_entry.id   AF-K9RLC5-F1
#
_cell.length_a   1.000
_cell.length_b   1.000
_cell.length_c   1.000
_cell.angle_alpha   90.00
_cell.angle_beta   90.00
_cell.angle_gamma   90.00
#
_symmetry.space_group_name_H-M   'P 1'
#
loop_
_entity.id
_entity.type
_entity.pdbx_description
1 polymer ?
#
loop_
_entity_poly.entity_id
_entity_poly.type
_entity_poly.pdbx_seq_one_letter_code
_entity_poly.pdbx_strand_id
1 'polypeptide(L)'
;MPVNLFDADFYRSANLDLSGLTDSQAWSHFKNYGLENGLQFSSIVDLDFYRASNSDLAQLNNRQAYEHLSNDGISQGRSFSALVDLNFYRQSNSNLSNLGYEQLFEDLKNRGIAEGDSFSPFVNIEYYLADNPEVAQNFGNSYKQAFDNLVIEGLNNGNSFSPAFDAQFYKNAHTDLAASSLDNKQLLEHFAINGLNEGRASAPGFDVEYYLNNNSELQGLSYSEGYEHFITQGLGDGLAASEFIEGDYAGNSLNTSRAIALDSGEIIFRDSIGSSDGEDFYNLNLSNPNSNLELAINGNSSDLDVELLDSSGEIIARGVNSGNIGESLNVNNLEEGSYYVRVFEVIEAEDTNYNLSLSVIPIDTESETLVLNESSPIPATAQPLAPEPTPVSPPSNPLIDEVVALTNSYRSQYGLQPLTLNTDLSESAQLHSQDMAVNDFFSHTGSDGTQVSDRTKSAGYQSSYVGQNIAAGYISAEEVVSGWMNSPGHRENILNPSYEEIGVGYYNLANDTGTINYNNYWTQDFGAIVST
;
A
#
# COMPACT_ATOMS: atom_id res chain seq x y z
N MET A 1 32.57 3.29 25.58
CA MET A 1 31.97 2.37 26.58
C MET A 1 30.94 1.55 25.83
N PRO A 2 30.63 0.30 26.21
CA PRO A 2 29.64 -0.48 25.47
C PRO A 2 28.33 0.30 25.33
N VAL A 3 27.87 0.47 24.10
CA VAL A 3 26.62 1.18 23.78
C VAL A 3 25.45 0.28 24.17
N ASN A 4 24.44 0.82 24.85
CA ASN A 4 23.25 0.04 25.19
C ASN A 4 22.32 -0.04 23.98
N LEU A 5 22.30 -1.21 23.33
CA LEU A 5 21.46 -1.49 22.18
C LEU A 5 20.04 -1.95 22.56
N PHE A 6 19.78 -2.27 23.82
CA PHE A 6 18.52 -2.86 24.27
C PHE A 6 17.48 -1.79 24.64
N ASP A 7 16.29 -1.90 24.04
CA ASP A 7 15.11 -1.12 24.38
C ASP A 7 14.09 -2.03 25.08
N ALA A 8 13.87 -1.79 26.37
CA ALA A 8 13.00 -2.63 27.20
C ALA A 8 11.52 -2.47 26.86
N ASP A 9 11.09 -1.27 26.47
CA ASP A 9 9.71 -0.99 26.07
C ASP A 9 9.42 -1.69 24.76
N PHE A 10 10.29 -1.49 23.76
CA PHE A 10 10.16 -2.17 22.47
C PHE A 10 10.21 -3.69 22.61
N TYR A 11 11.14 -4.23 23.41
CA TYR A 11 11.26 -5.68 23.62
C TYR A 11 9.96 -6.30 24.17
N ARG A 12 9.23 -5.59 25.03
CA ARG A 12 7.93 -6.04 25.53
C ARG A 12 6.84 -5.97 24.48
N SER A 13 6.83 -4.91 23.67
CA SER A 13 5.82 -4.70 22.63
C SER A 13 5.97 -5.69 21.47
N ALA A 14 7.20 -5.96 21.04
CA ALA A 14 7.50 -6.88 19.95
C ALA A 14 7.34 -8.37 20.33
N ASN A 15 7.34 -8.70 21.63
CA ASN A 15 7.26 -10.06 22.14
C ASN A 15 6.09 -10.17 23.13
N LEU A 16 4.88 -10.42 22.61
CA LEU A 16 3.61 -10.29 23.34
C LEU A 16 3.55 -11.07 24.66
N ASP A 17 4.22 -12.22 24.75
CA ASP A 17 4.32 -13.05 25.96
C ASP A 17 5.15 -12.42 27.09
N LEU A 18 5.88 -11.34 26.80
CA LEU A 18 6.78 -10.65 27.72
C LEU A 18 6.25 -9.30 28.24
N SER A 19 5.05 -8.89 27.81
CA SER A 19 4.45 -7.58 28.13
C SER A 19 4.40 -7.23 29.64
N GLY A 20 4.32 -8.23 30.51
CA GLY A 20 4.26 -8.06 31.97
C GLY A 20 5.61 -7.93 32.70
N LEU A 21 6.75 -7.99 32.01
CA LEU A 21 8.07 -7.94 32.64
C LEU A 21 8.49 -6.52 33.05
N THR A 22 9.15 -6.37 34.20
CA THR A 22 9.90 -5.14 34.51
C THR A 22 11.15 -5.01 33.63
N ASP A 23 11.75 -3.82 33.52
CA ASP A 23 12.98 -3.62 32.72
C ASP A 23 14.12 -4.58 33.10
N SER A 24 14.32 -4.81 34.40
CA SER A 24 15.35 -5.75 34.88
C SER A 24 15.02 -7.20 34.50
N GLN A 25 13.74 -7.56 34.46
CA GLN A 25 13.31 -8.91 34.04
C GLN A 25 13.42 -9.05 32.53
N ALA A 26 12.99 -8.05 31.76
CA ALA A 26 13.11 -8.00 30.30
C ALA A 26 14.58 -8.12 29.88
N TRP A 27 15.48 -7.33 30.49
CA TRP A 27 16.92 -7.43 30.26
C TRP A 27 17.49 -8.81 30.60
N SER A 28 17.04 -9.40 31.72
CA SER A 28 17.48 -10.74 32.11
C SER A 28 16.98 -11.81 31.13
N HIS A 29 15.74 -11.70 30.66
CA HIS A 29 15.15 -12.58 29.67
C HIS A 29 15.88 -12.47 28.33
N PHE A 30 16.09 -11.26 27.84
CA PHE A 30 16.83 -10.99 26.61
C PHE A 30 18.22 -11.63 26.62
N LYS A 31 19.02 -11.40 27.66
CA LYS A 31 20.38 -11.97 27.73
C LYS A 31 20.42 -13.49 27.76
N ASN A 32 19.47 -14.11 28.47
CA ASN A 32 19.46 -15.54 28.70
C ASN A 32 18.77 -16.33 27.58
N TYR A 33 17.82 -15.72 26.89
CA TYR A 33 16.97 -16.38 25.90
C TYR A 33 16.81 -15.54 24.63
N GLY A 34 16.37 -14.28 24.75
CA GLY A 34 15.99 -13.48 23.59
C GLY A 34 17.08 -13.33 22.53
N LEU A 35 18.31 -13.06 22.97
CA LEU A 35 19.43 -12.85 22.07
C LEU A 35 19.77 -14.10 21.23
N GLU A 36 19.83 -15.28 21.85
CA GLU A 36 20.12 -16.52 21.12
C GLU A 36 18.96 -16.93 20.21
N ASN A 37 17.71 -16.62 20.59
CA ASN A 37 16.53 -16.95 19.81
C ASN A 37 16.19 -15.89 18.74
N GLY A 38 16.99 -14.83 18.61
CA GLY A 38 16.77 -13.78 17.60
C GLY A 38 15.52 -12.94 17.86
N LEU A 39 15.08 -12.82 19.12
CA LEU A 39 13.93 -11.97 19.46
C LEU A 39 14.28 -10.49 19.23
N GLN A 40 13.38 -9.76 18.59
CA GLN A 40 13.54 -8.33 18.32
C GLN A 40 13.64 -7.56 19.65
N PHE A 41 14.68 -6.75 19.81
CA PHE A 41 15.04 -6.09 21.07
C PHE A 41 15.27 -4.58 20.97
N SER A 42 15.15 -4.06 19.75
CA SER A 42 15.32 -2.66 19.41
C SER A 42 14.61 -2.41 18.08
N SER A 43 13.95 -1.25 17.92
CA SER A 43 13.44 -0.82 16.63
C SER A 43 14.53 -0.25 15.71
N ILE A 44 15.69 0.10 16.26
CA ILE A 44 16.78 0.73 15.49
C ILE A 44 17.94 -0.23 15.18
N VAL A 45 18.03 -1.40 15.82
CA VAL A 45 19.11 -2.37 15.61
C VAL A 45 18.59 -3.67 15.03
N ASP A 46 19.23 -4.11 13.94
CA ASP A 46 19.00 -5.40 13.32
C ASP A 46 20.30 -6.19 13.22
N LEU A 47 20.40 -7.32 13.93
CA LEU A 47 21.62 -8.13 13.95
C LEU A 47 21.80 -8.98 12.69
N ASP A 48 20.72 -9.34 12.00
CA ASP A 48 20.78 -10.07 10.73
C ASP A 48 21.30 -9.13 9.64
N PHE A 49 20.72 -7.94 9.52
CA PHE A 49 21.22 -6.90 8.63
C PHE A 49 22.66 -6.50 8.99
N TYR A 50 22.98 -6.35 10.28
CA TYR A 50 24.35 -6.02 10.70
C TYR A 50 25.38 -7.03 10.18
N ARG A 51 25.06 -8.33 10.19
CA ARG A 51 25.95 -9.36 9.63
C ARG A 51 25.95 -9.35 8.11
N ALA A 52 24.80 -9.17 7.47
CA ALA A 52 24.67 -9.16 6.02
C ALA A 52 25.45 -7.99 5.39
N SER A 53 25.35 -6.81 5.99
CA SER A 53 25.99 -5.56 5.53
C SER A 53 27.48 -5.48 5.89
N ASN A 54 27.99 -6.35 6.76
CA ASN A 54 29.39 -6.38 7.18
C ASN A 54 29.97 -7.78 6.96
N SER A 55 30.54 -8.01 5.76
CA SER A 55 31.05 -9.32 5.33
C SER A 55 32.06 -9.98 6.30
N ASP A 56 32.81 -9.19 7.08
CA ASP A 56 33.73 -9.69 8.12
C ASP A 56 33.01 -10.33 9.33
N LEU A 57 31.72 -10.07 9.49
CA LEU A 57 30.90 -10.51 10.62
C LEU A 57 29.92 -11.63 10.27
N ALA A 58 29.88 -12.07 9.01
CA ALA A 58 28.88 -13.02 8.50
C ALA A 58 28.80 -14.37 9.24
N GLN A 59 29.86 -14.75 9.97
CA GLN A 59 29.93 -16.01 10.72
C GLN A 59 29.64 -15.87 12.23
N LEU A 60 29.39 -14.64 12.71
CA LEU A 60 29.08 -14.41 14.12
C LEU A 60 27.68 -14.89 14.45
N ASN A 61 27.50 -15.52 15.62
CA ASN A 61 26.17 -15.76 16.15
C ASN A 61 25.57 -14.45 16.72
N ASN A 62 24.29 -14.49 17.10
CA ASN A 62 23.58 -13.31 17.61
C ASN A 62 24.29 -12.65 18.81
N ARG A 63 24.81 -13.45 19.75
CA ARG A 63 25.54 -12.91 20.91
C ARG A 63 26.82 -12.20 20.51
N GLN A 64 27.62 -12.83 19.66
CA GLN A 64 28.87 -12.25 19.18
C GLN A 64 28.62 -10.99 18.35
N ALA A 65 27.58 -10.99 17.50
CA ALA A 65 27.19 -9.82 16.72
C ALA A 65 26.74 -8.67 17.61
N TYR A 66 25.92 -8.94 18.63
CA TYR A 66 25.48 -7.95 19.62
C TYR A 66 26.67 -7.36 20.40
N GLU A 67 27.56 -8.22 20.91
CA GLU A 67 28.74 -7.80 21.66
C GLU A 67 29.67 -6.97 20.79
N HIS A 68 29.91 -7.36 19.54
CA HIS A 68 30.73 -6.60 18.61
C HIS A 68 30.09 -5.24 18.27
N LEU A 69 28.79 -5.20 17.96
CA LEU A 69 28.08 -3.95 17.66
C LEU A 69 28.14 -2.98 18.85
N SER A 70 27.87 -3.49 20.06
CA SER A 70 27.85 -2.71 21.29
C SER A 70 29.23 -2.17 21.68
N ASN A 71 30.28 -2.96 21.54
CA ASN A 71 31.63 -2.57 21.97
C ASN A 71 32.37 -1.74 20.93
N ASP A 72 32.14 -2.01 19.64
CA ASP A 72 32.99 -1.52 18.56
C ASP A 72 32.17 -0.98 17.38
N GLY A 73 31.15 -1.72 16.92
CA GLY A 73 30.46 -1.46 15.66
C GLY A 73 29.83 -0.08 15.55
N ILE A 74 29.13 0.38 16.60
CA ILE A 74 28.56 1.74 16.63
C ILE A 74 29.68 2.78 16.55
N SER A 75 30.73 2.67 17.36
CA SER A 75 31.85 3.62 17.37
C SER A 75 32.60 3.70 16.02
N GLN A 76 32.58 2.60 15.25
CA GLN A 76 33.19 2.49 13.93
C GLN A 76 32.29 3.03 12.81
N GLY A 77 31.01 3.34 13.08
CA GLY A 77 30.04 3.75 12.06
C GLY A 77 29.65 2.62 11.11
N ARG A 78 29.68 1.36 11.57
CA ARG A 78 29.23 0.22 10.76
C ARG A 78 27.73 0.30 10.51
N SER A 79 27.26 -0.13 9.34
CA SER A 79 25.83 -0.19 9.04
C SER A 79 25.17 -1.34 9.80
N PHE A 80 24.12 -1.06 10.59
CA PHE A 80 23.50 -2.01 11.54
C PHE A 80 21.98 -2.10 11.44
N SER A 81 21.37 -1.37 10.52
CA SER A 81 19.94 -1.40 10.24
C SER A 81 19.69 -0.87 8.83
N ALA A 82 18.73 -1.46 8.12
CA ALA A 82 18.22 -0.90 6.87
C ALA A 82 17.39 0.38 7.11
N LEU A 83 16.92 0.58 8.35
CA LEU A 83 16.00 1.66 8.71
C LEU A 83 16.71 2.88 9.31
N VAL A 84 18.00 2.78 9.63
CA VAL A 84 18.74 3.82 10.35
C VAL A 84 20.11 4.02 9.74
N ASP A 85 20.41 5.26 9.38
CA ASP A 85 21.74 5.68 8.94
C ASP A 85 22.23 6.87 9.80
N LEU A 86 23.26 6.64 10.62
CA LEU A 86 23.79 7.69 11.50
C LEU A 86 24.55 8.79 10.74
N ASN A 87 25.07 8.52 9.55
CA ASN A 87 25.64 9.55 8.69
C ASN A 87 24.55 10.41 8.07
N PHE A 88 23.47 9.81 7.58
CA PHE A 88 22.30 10.56 7.13
C PHE A 88 21.74 11.40 8.28
N TYR A 89 21.53 10.79 9.46
CA TYR A 89 21.05 11.48 10.65
C TYR A 89 21.90 12.71 11.02
N ARG A 90 23.24 12.58 10.97
CA ARG A 90 24.14 13.71 11.21
C ARG A 90 24.04 14.80 10.14
N GLN A 91 23.90 14.41 8.87
CA GLN A 91 23.90 15.33 7.73
C GLN A 91 22.59 16.11 7.64
N SER A 92 21.46 15.44 7.87
CA SER A 92 20.12 16.03 7.80
C SER A 92 19.81 16.93 9.01
N ASN A 93 20.54 16.78 10.12
CA ASN A 93 20.31 17.54 11.36
C ASN A 93 21.55 18.36 11.74
N SER A 94 21.58 19.62 11.28
CA SER A 94 22.75 20.50 11.38
C SER A 94 23.34 20.65 12.80
N ASN A 95 22.50 20.59 13.84
CA ASN A 95 22.88 20.63 15.26
C ASN A 95 23.71 19.41 15.71
N LEU A 96 23.68 18.30 14.97
CA LEU A 96 24.35 17.04 15.30
C LEU A 96 25.69 16.84 14.61
N SER A 97 26.07 17.76 13.71
CA SER A 97 27.27 17.70 12.86
C SER A 97 28.59 17.37 13.58
N ASN A 98 28.71 17.72 14.87
CA ASN A 98 29.93 17.49 15.67
C ASN A 98 29.89 16.21 16.53
N LEU A 99 28.80 15.44 16.52
CA LEU A 99 28.64 14.27 17.37
C LEU A 99 29.32 13.02 16.77
N GLY A 100 30.03 12.27 17.61
CA GLY A 100 30.53 10.94 17.27
C GLY A 100 29.39 9.92 17.17
N TYR A 101 29.64 8.76 16.56
CA TYR A 101 28.60 7.76 16.31
C TYR A 101 27.91 7.23 17.58
N GLU A 102 28.66 7.01 18.68
CA GLU A 102 28.05 6.60 19.96
C GLU A 102 27.08 7.68 20.50
N GLN A 103 27.41 8.95 20.31
CA GLN A 103 26.55 10.07 20.73
C GLN A 103 25.33 10.19 19.83
N LEU A 104 25.48 10.02 18.52
CA LEU A 104 24.37 10.00 17.57
C LEU A 104 23.40 8.86 17.85
N PHE A 105 23.92 7.65 18.14
CA PHE A 105 23.07 6.51 18.46
C PHE A 105 22.25 6.77 19.74
N GLU A 106 22.88 7.29 20.79
CA GLU A 106 22.16 7.63 22.02
C GLU A 106 21.18 8.79 21.84
N ASP A 107 21.53 9.80 21.04
CA ASP A 107 20.62 10.91 20.73
C ASP A 107 19.42 10.43 19.93
N LEU A 108 19.62 9.63 18.87
CA LEU A 108 18.55 9.07 18.05
C LEU A 108 17.57 8.24 18.89
N LYS A 109 18.11 7.34 19.72
CA LYS A 109 17.33 6.45 20.58
C LYS A 109 16.49 7.20 21.61
N ASN A 110 17.04 8.25 22.22
CA ASN A 110 16.42 8.91 23.37
C ASN A 110 15.60 10.17 22.98
N ARG A 111 15.87 10.77 21.83
CA ARG A 111 15.28 12.04 21.41
C ARG A 111 14.93 12.06 19.93
N GLY A 112 15.88 11.77 19.04
CA GLY A 112 15.77 12.05 17.60
C GLY A 112 14.51 11.51 16.96
N ILE A 113 14.21 10.22 17.16
CA ILE A 113 12.99 9.61 16.61
C ILE A 113 11.73 10.25 17.21
N ALA A 114 11.72 10.54 18.52
CA ALA A 114 10.55 11.11 19.19
C ALA A 114 10.27 12.56 18.79
N GLU A 115 11.30 13.30 18.36
CA GLU A 115 11.18 14.68 17.86
C GLU A 115 10.94 14.76 16.35
N GLY A 116 10.93 13.62 15.64
CA GLY A 116 10.68 13.57 14.20
C GLY A 116 11.90 13.96 13.35
N ASP A 117 13.10 13.95 13.92
CA ASP A 117 14.32 14.24 13.17
C ASP A 117 14.49 13.23 12.01
N SER A 118 14.95 13.67 10.84
CA SER A 118 15.22 12.75 9.71
C SER A 118 16.48 11.91 9.98
N PHE A 119 16.33 10.60 10.13
CA PHE A 119 17.42 9.68 10.51
C PHE A 119 17.69 8.54 9.51
N SER A 120 16.91 8.50 8.44
CA SER A 120 16.97 7.46 7.42
C SER A 120 16.67 8.06 6.06
N PRO A 121 17.41 7.67 5.02
CA PRO A 121 16.99 7.98 3.66
C PRO A 121 15.76 7.16 3.26
N PHE A 122 15.54 5.99 3.88
CA PHE A 122 14.48 5.05 3.46
C PHE A 122 13.18 5.18 4.25
N VAL A 123 13.19 5.85 5.41
CA VAL A 123 12.04 5.89 6.31
C VAL A 123 11.64 7.33 6.58
N ASN A 124 10.37 7.65 6.29
CA ASN A 124 9.75 8.90 6.68
C ASN A 124 8.52 8.60 7.55
N ILE A 125 8.61 8.89 8.85
CA ILE A 125 7.55 8.58 9.82
C ILE A 125 6.32 9.49 9.62
N GLU A 126 6.53 10.72 9.18
CA GLU A 126 5.43 11.62 8.84
C GLU A 126 4.65 11.09 7.65
N TYR A 127 5.36 10.65 6.61
CA TYR A 127 4.75 9.96 5.47
C TYR A 127 4.03 8.66 5.91
N TYR A 128 4.67 7.84 6.74
CA TYR A 128 4.05 6.62 7.29
C TYR A 128 2.74 6.93 8.02
N LEU A 129 2.70 7.97 8.86
CA LEU A 129 1.48 8.36 9.58
C LEU A 129 0.42 8.93 8.63
N ALA A 130 0.82 9.70 7.62
CA ALA A 130 -0.10 10.28 6.64
C ALA A 130 -0.77 9.20 5.77
N ASP A 131 0.00 8.20 5.34
CA ASP A 131 -0.48 7.13 4.44
C ASP A 131 -1.19 5.98 5.19
N ASN A 132 -1.04 5.91 6.51
CA ASN A 132 -1.65 4.87 7.35
C ASN A 132 -2.52 5.50 8.45
N PRO A 133 -3.74 5.99 8.11
CA PRO A 133 -4.57 6.77 9.03
C PRO A 133 -5.00 6.00 10.28
N GLU A 134 -5.08 4.68 10.25
CA GLU A 134 -5.33 3.84 11.43
C GLU A 134 -4.16 3.88 12.43
N VAL A 135 -2.94 3.97 11.94
CA VAL A 135 -1.73 4.12 12.76
C VAL A 135 -1.73 5.52 13.38
N ALA A 136 -2.03 6.55 12.59
CA ALA A 136 -2.18 7.92 13.07
C ALA A 136 -3.30 8.08 14.12
N GLN A 137 -4.42 7.39 13.96
CA GLN A 137 -5.50 7.39 14.96
C GLN A 137 -5.04 6.76 16.30
N ASN A 138 -4.21 5.72 16.25
CA ASN A 138 -3.74 5.02 17.45
C ASN A 138 -2.64 5.77 18.20
N PHE A 139 -1.71 6.42 17.48
CA PHE A 139 -0.50 7.00 18.07
C PHE A 139 -0.42 8.53 17.98
N GLY A 140 -1.30 9.17 17.20
CA GLY A 140 -1.22 10.59 16.89
C GLY A 140 0.16 10.96 16.35
N ASN A 141 0.74 12.04 16.88
CA ASN A 141 2.07 12.51 16.50
C ASN A 141 3.21 11.85 17.33
N SER A 142 2.98 10.68 17.91
CA SER A 142 4.04 9.96 18.63
C SER A 142 4.95 9.21 17.65
N TYR A 143 5.92 9.92 17.08
CA TYR A 143 6.83 9.38 16.08
C TYR A 143 7.59 8.13 16.55
N LYS A 144 7.97 8.04 17.84
CA LYS A 144 8.60 6.83 18.40
C LYS A 144 7.65 5.62 18.38
N GLN A 145 6.39 5.81 18.78
CA GLN A 145 5.42 4.72 18.77
C GLN A 145 5.05 4.32 17.34
N ALA A 146 4.94 5.28 16.44
CA ALA A 146 4.72 5.04 15.01
C ALA A 146 5.88 4.26 14.39
N PHE A 147 7.13 4.63 14.69
CA PHE A 147 8.29 3.88 14.23
C PHE A 147 8.37 2.47 14.82
N ASP A 148 8.09 2.31 16.12
CA ASP A 148 8.02 0.98 16.73
C ASP A 148 6.94 0.11 16.06
N ASN A 149 5.77 0.69 15.76
CA ASN A 149 4.70 0.00 15.03
C ASN A 149 5.12 -0.36 13.60
N LEU A 150 5.80 0.53 12.88
CA LEU A 150 6.37 0.23 11.56
C LEU A 150 7.26 -1.01 11.63
N VAL A 151 8.14 -1.11 12.62
CA VAL A 151 9.07 -2.24 12.77
C VAL A 151 8.39 -3.55 13.18
N ILE A 152 7.38 -3.48 14.05
CA ILE A 152 6.68 -4.68 14.57
C ILE A 152 5.69 -5.21 13.54
N GLU A 153 4.91 -4.33 12.90
CA GLU A 153 3.76 -4.70 12.07
C GLU A 153 3.86 -4.10 10.66
N GLY A 154 4.09 -2.78 10.55
CA GLY A 154 3.95 -2.05 9.28
C GLY A 154 4.80 -2.62 8.14
N LEU A 155 6.08 -2.92 8.39
CA LEU A 155 6.97 -3.50 7.39
C LEU A 155 6.45 -4.86 6.92
N ASN A 156 6.04 -5.74 7.84
CA ASN A 156 5.54 -7.06 7.47
C ASN A 156 4.21 -6.97 6.69
N ASN A 157 3.36 -6.02 7.06
CA ASN A 157 2.08 -5.76 6.37
C ASN A 157 2.27 -5.05 5.02
N GLY A 158 3.47 -4.56 4.71
CA GLY A 158 3.73 -3.83 3.47
C GLY A 158 3.11 -2.43 3.48
N ASN A 159 2.87 -1.86 4.66
CA ASN A 159 2.38 -0.50 4.81
C ASN A 159 3.37 0.49 4.16
N SER A 160 2.86 1.53 3.52
CA SER A 160 3.71 2.54 2.88
C SER A 160 4.38 3.44 3.93
N PHE A 161 5.71 3.58 3.88
CA PHE A 161 6.49 4.38 4.83
C PHE A 161 7.52 5.30 4.15
N SER A 162 7.56 5.25 2.82
CA SER A 162 8.43 6.08 2.00
C SER A 162 7.85 6.24 0.60
N PRO A 163 7.91 7.44 0.02
CA PRO A 163 7.49 7.65 -1.38
C PRO A 163 8.44 7.00 -2.40
N ALA A 164 9.64 6.57 -1.98
CA ALA A 164 10.65 6.00 -2.88
C ALA A 164 10.85 4.49 -2.71
N PHE A 165 10.06 3.82 -1.87
CA PHE A 165 10.14 2.37 -1.71
C PHE A 165 8.78 1.75 -1.40
N ASP A 166 8.36 0.82 -2.24
CA ASP A 166 7.21 -0.06 -2.03
C ASP A 166 7.70 -1.52 -2.18
N ALA A 167 7.54 -2.31 -1.12
CA ALA A 167 8.07 -3.67 -1.07
C ALA A 167 7.44 -4.59 -2.12
N GLN A 168 6.14 -4.42 -2.41
CA GLN A 168 5.41 -5.26 -3.35
C GLN A 168 5.75 -4.89 -4.79
N PHE A 169 5.76 -3.59 -5.10
CA PHE A 169 6.27 -3.10 -6.37
C PHE A 169 7.70 -3.60 -6.60
N TYR A 170 8.58 -3.45 -5.61
CA TYR A 170 9.96 -3.90 -5.71
C TYR A 170 10.06 -5.42 -5.93
N LYS A 171 9.26 -6.23 -5.23
CA LYS A 171 9.23 -7.69 -5.48
C LYS A 171 8.79 -8.00 -6.91
N ASN A 172 7.73 -7.35 -7.39
CA ASN A 172 7.07 -7.68 -8.65
C ASN A 172 7.78 -7.10 -9.87
N ALA A 173 8.44 -5.95 -9.74
CA ALA A 173 9.23 -5.33 -10.80
C ALA A 173 10.49 -6.14 -11.14
N HIS A 174 10.97 -6.99 -10.23
CA HIS A 174 12.24 -7.71 -10.36
C HIS A 174 12.05 -9.23 -10.32
N THR A 175 12.19 -9.86 -11.48
CA THR A 175 11.90 -11.31 -11.67
C THR A 175 12.63 -12.25 -10.70
N ASP A 176 13.85 -11.93 -10.27
CA ASP A 176 14.62 -12.70 -9.29
C ASP A 176 14.03 -12.60 -7.88
N LEU A 177 13.45 -11.45 -7.51
CA LEU A 177 12.78 -11.22 -6.24
C LEU A 177 11.35 -11.77 -6.24
N ALA A 178 10.64 -11.68 -7.36
CA ALA A 178 9.35 -12.34 -7.55
C ALA A 178 9.43 -13.85 -7.33
N ALA A 179 10.55 -14.47 -7.71
CA ALA A 179 10.83 -15.89 -7.48
C ALA A 179 11.36 -16.21 -6.07
N SER A 180 11.63 -15.20 -5.25
CA SER A 180 12.18 -15.35 -3.90
C SER A 180 11.08 -15.52 -2.84
N SER A 181 11.42 -16.14 -1.72
CA SER A 181 10.54 -16.23 -0.54
C SER A 181 10.78 -15.10 0.45
N LEU A 182 11.35 -13.97 0.00
CA LEU A 182 11.64 -12.84 0.87
C LEU A 182 10.33 -12.18 1.32
N ASP A 183 10.24 -11.90 2.62
CA ASP A 183 9.17 -11.06 3.16
C ASP A 183 9.43 -9.57 2.88
N ASN A 184 8.45 -8.72 3.19
CA ASN A 184 8.53 -7.27 2.94
C ASN A 184 9.73 -6.59 3.63
N LYS A 185 10.09 -7.03 4.84
CA LYS A 185 11.24 -6.52 5.57
C LYS A 185 12.54 -6.95 4.88
N GLN A 186 12.65 -8.21 4.50
CA GLN A 186 13.79 -8.76 3.77
C GLN A 186 13.94 -8.14 2.37
N LEU A 187 12.85 -7.73 1.74
CA LEU A 187 12.88 -6.98 0.47
C LEU A 187 13.48 -5.59 0.65
N LEU A 188 13.13 -4.88 1.72
CA LEU A 188 13.78 -3.62 2.07
C LEU A 188 15.27 -3.82 2.37
N GLU A 189 15.63 -4.86 3.12
CA GLU A 189 17.05 -5.18 3.39
C GLU A 189 17.80 -5.51 2.09
N HIS A 190 17.19 -6.29 1.20
CA HIS A 190 17.75 -6.59 -0.11
C HIS A 190 17.95 -5.31 -0.94
N PHE A 191 16.96 -4.41 -0.93
CA PHE A 191 17.06 -3.13 -1.62
C PHE A 191 18.21 -2.27 -1.07
N ALA A 192 18.28 -2.12 0.25
CA ALA A 192 19.32 -1.32 0.92
C ALA A 192 20.74 -1.87 0.69
N ILE A 193 20.90 -3.20 0.60
CA ILE A 193 22.22 -3.84 0.42
C ILE A 193 22.61 -3.91 -1.07
N ASN A 194 21.66 -4.31 -1.93
CA ASN A 194 21.94 -4.65 -3.33
C ASN A 194 21.15 -3.76 -4.29
N GLY A 195 19.82 -3.72 -4.13
CA GLY A 195 18.91 -3.12 -5.12
C GLY A 195 19.24 -1.69 -5.50
N LEU A 196 19.53 -0.85 -4.50
CA LEU A 196 19.91 0.53 -4.72
C LEU A 196 21.21 0.65 -5.50
N ASN A 197 22.22 -0.15 -5.17
CA ASN A 197 23.49 -0.18 -5.88
C ASN A 197 23.36 -0.74 -7.32
N GLU A 198 22.33 -1.53 -7.57
CA GLU A 198 21.99 -2.07 -8.88
C GLU A 198 21.13 -1.11 -9.72
N GLY A 199 20.66 0.01 -9.16
CA GLY A 199 19.81 0.97 -9.87
C GLY A 199 18.36 0.49 -10.03
N ARG A 200 17.92 -0.47 -9.22
CA ARG A 200 16.59 -1.07 -9.36
C ARG A 200 15.48 -0.09 -9.02
N ALA A 201 14.46 0.00 -9.89
CA ALA A 201 13.20 0.69 -9.61
C ALA A 201 12.59 0.17 -8.31
N SER A 202 12.18 1.07 -7.42
CA SER A 202 11.80 0.72 -6.04
C SER A 202 10.42 1.18 -5.61
N ALA A 203 9.78 2.08 -6.36
CA ALA A 203 8.38 2.41 -6.21
C ALA A 203 7.78 2.81 -7.58
N PRO A 204 6.45 2.77 -7.75
CA PRO A 204 5.81 3.29 -8.97
C PRO A 204 6.21 4.74 -9.27
N GLY A 205 6.32 5.56 -8.21
CA GLY A 205 6.73 6.95 -8.29
C GLY A 205 8.24 7.18 -8.26
N PHE A 206 9.06 6.13 -8.23
CA PHE A 206 10.51 6.29 -8.14
C PHE A 206 11.32 5.14 -8.77
N ASP A 207 12.06 5.51 -9.81
CA ASP A 207 13.14 4.74 -10.41
C ASP A 207 14.41 5.63 -10.41
N VAL A 208 15.41 5.20 -9.65
CA VAL A 208 16.64 5.97 -9.47
C VAL A 208 17.44 6.13 -10.76
N GLU A 209 17.41 5.15 -11.66
CA GLU A 209 18.10 5.24 -12.94
C GLU A 209 17.39 6.24 -13.85
N TYR A 210 16.05 6.17 -13.92
CA TYR A 210 15.25 7.16 -14.64
C TYR A 210 15.49 8.58 -14.08
N TYR A 211 15.43 8.72 -12.75
CA TYR A 211 15.62 9.98 -12.06
C TYR A 211 16.96 10.65 -12.41
N LEU A 212 18.07 9.90 -12.37
CA LEU A 212 19.39 10.44 -12.71
C LEU A 212 19.54 10.75 -14.21
N ASN A 213 18.89 9.98 -15.08
CA ASN A 213 18.96 10.19 -16.53
C ASN A 213 18.14 11.40 -16.99
N ASN A 214 17.03 11.70 -16.32
CA ASN A 214 16.09 12.73 -16.73
C ASN A 214 16.29 14.08 -16.04
N ASN A 215 17.17 14.16 -15.04
CA ASN A 215 17.53 15.42 -14.35
C ASN A 215 19.02 15.70 -14.55
N SER A 216 19.34 16.56 -15.52
CA SER A 216 20.69 16.73 -16.08
C SER A 216 21.75 17.17 -15.06
N GLU A 217 21.34 17.87 -14.02
CA GLU A 217 22.15 18.37 -12.91
C GLU A 217 22.58 17.27 -11.94
N LEU A 218 21.90 16.12 -11.97
CA LEU A 218 22.19 14.96 -11.14
C LEU A 218 23.10 13.95 -11.84
N GLN A 219 23.45 14.19 -13.10
CA GLN A 219 24.33 13.31 -13.87
C GLN A 219 25.69 13.18 -13.18
N GLY A 220 26.05 11.95 -12.82
CA GLY A 220 27.32 11.60 -12.17
C GLY A 220 27.21 11.31 -10.68
N LEU A 221 26.04 11.51 -10.06
CA LEU A 221 25.74 10.93 -8.75
C LEU A 221 25.67 9.40 -8.85
N SER A 222 26.05 8.71 -7.78
CA SER A 222 25.73 7.30 -7.59
C SER A 222 24.23 7.11 -7.36
N TYR A 223 23.73 5.88 -7.51
CA TYR A 223 22.32 5.60 -7.23
C TYR A 223 21.95 5.90 -5.77
N SER A 224 22.83 5.62 -4.80
CA SER A 224 22.58 6.01 -3.41
C SER A 224 22.47 7.52 -3.22
N GLU A 225 23.38 8.28 -3.83
CA GLU A 225 23.31 9.76 -3.81
C GLU A 225 22.07 10.27 -4.53
N GLY A 226 21.65 9.64 -5.63
CA GLY A 226 20.42 9.97 -6.36
C GLY A 226 19.16 9.70 -5.54
N TYR A 227 19.10 8.57 -4.83
CA TYR A 227 18.01 8.24 -3.92
C TYR A 227 17.93 9.22 -2.75
N GLU A 228 19.05 9.51 -2.09
CA GLU A 228 19.12 10.51 -1.02
C GLU A 228 18.73 11.90 -1.53
N HIS A 229 19.20 12.29 -2.71
CA HIS A 229 18.82 13.56 -3.34
C HIS A 229 17.33 13.61 -3.61
N PHE A 230 16.72 12.53 -4.13
CA PHE A 230 15.28 12.48 -4.36
C PHE A 230 14.50 12.70 -3.06
N ILE A 231 14.83 11.96 -2.01
CA ILE A 231 14.10 12.05 -0.73
C ILE A 231 14.28 13.41 -0.06
N THR A 232 15.44 14.04 -0.19
CA THR A 232 15.74 15.30 0.51
C THR A 232 15.44 16.57 -0.29
N GLN A 233 15.44 16.49 -1.61
CA GLN A 233 15.31 17.65 -2.51
C GLN A 233 14.43 17.34 -3.72
N GLY A 234 14.64 16.24 -4.43
CA GLY A 234 13.90 15.93 -5.66
C GLY A 234 12.39 15.85 -5.50
N LEU A 235 11.92 15.37 -4.33
CA LEU A 235 10.52 15.39 -3.91
C LEU A 235 9.98 16.81 -3.64
N GLY A 236 10.82 17.72 -3.17
CA GLY A 236 10.49 19.14 -2.99
C GLY A 236 10.62 19.97 -4.28
N ASP A 237 11.39 19.50 -5.26
CA ASP A 237 11.72 20.25 -6.48
C ASP A 237 10.94 19.81 -7.74
N GLY A 238 9.99 18.87 -7.61
CA GLY A 238 9.17 18.42 -8.75
C GLY A 238 9.91 17.57 -9.79
N LEU A 239 11.13 17.12 -9.47
CA LEU A 239 12.01 16.47 -10.46
C LEU A 239 11.43 15.14 -10.95
N ALA A 240 11.61 14.86 -12.25
CA ALA A 240 11.04 13.70 -12.91
C ALA A 240 11.73 12.41 -12.44
N ALA A 241 10.98 11.50 -11.81
CA ALA A 241 11.58 10.41 -11.03
C ALA A 241 11.16 8.99 -11.43
N SER A 242 10.22 8.82 -12.36
CA SER A 242 9.93 7.54 -13.00
C SER A 242 9.28 7.75 -14.37
N GLU A 243 9.23 6.71 -15.20
CA GLU A 243 8.56 6.75 -16.51
C GLU A 243 7.04 6.96 -16.42
N PHE A 244 6.45 6.72 -15.25
CA PHE A 244 5.06 7.04 -14.92
C PHE A 244 4.84 8.52 -14.56
N ILE A 245 5.93 9.27 -14.39
CA ILE A 245 5.98 10.69 -14.02
C ILE A 245 6.56 11.47 -15.18
N GLU A 246 5.70 11.91 -16.10
CA GLU A 246 6.02 13.07 -16.94
C GLU A 246 5.25 14.29 -16.37
N GLY A 247 5.95 15.43 -16.23
CA GLY A 247 5.51 16.84 -16.25
C GLY A 247 4.32 17.32 -15.41
N ASP A 248 4.36 18.58 -14.95
CA ASP A 248 3.12 19.32 -14.64
C ASP A 248 2.28 19.38 -15.93
N TYR A 249 1.11 18.74 -15.83
CA TYR A 249 0.12 18.67 -16.88
C TYR A 249 -1.27 19.13 -16.41
N ALA A 250 -1.39 19.54 -15.15
CA ALA A 250 -2.66 19.88 -14.53
C ALA A 250 -2.91 21.39 -14.65
N GLY A 251 -3.51 21.82 -15.76
CA GLY A 251 -3.72 23.27 -15.95
C GLY A 251 -4.69 23.89 -14.94
N ASN A 252 -4.59 25.21 -14.75
CA ASN A 252 -5.23 26.00 -13.68
C ASN A 252 -6.72 26.34 -13.89
N SER A 253 -7.45 25.51 -14.64
CA SER A 253 -8.88 25.73 -14.85
C SER A 253 -9.56 24.44 -15.29
N LEU A 254 -10.88 24.38 -15.14
CA LEU A 254 -11.71 23.28 -15.64
C LEU A 254 -11.50 22.99 -17.15
N ASN A 255 -11.10 23.99 -17.94
CA ASN A 255 -10.88 23.83 -19.39
C ASN A 255 -9.48 23.31 -19.75
N THR A 256 -8.53 23.47 -18.83
CA THR A 256 -7.12 23.09 -19.00
C THR A 256 -6.75 21.93 -18.09
N SER A 257 -7.73 21.35 -17.40
CA SER A 257 -7.55 20.28 -16.44
C SER A 257 -6.92 19.03 -17.06
N ARG A 258 -6.08 18.33 -16.30
CA ARG A 258 -5.54 17.03 -16.67
C ARG A 258 -6.63 15.97 -16.63
N ALA A 259 -6.84 15.26 -17.74
CA ALA A 259 -7.77 14.14 -17.75
C ALA A 259 -7.19 12.94 -16.96
N ILE A 260 -7.95 12.44 -15.99
CA ILE A 260 -7.67 11.22 -15.26
C ILE A 260 -8.54 10.12 -15.84
N ALA A 261 -7.92 9.06 -16.36
CA ALA A 261 -8.61 7.86 -16.81
C ALA A 261 -8.86 6.91 -15.62
N LEU A 262 -9.82 7.27 -14.76
CA LEU A 262 -10.20 6.49 -13.58
C LEU A 262 -11.73 6.46 -13.45
N ASP A 263 -12.32 5.30 -13.69
CA ASP A 263 -13.77 5.07 -13.52
C ASP A 263 -14.05 4.08 -12.36
N SER A 264 -12.98 3.42 -11.88
CA SER A 264 -12.92 2.54 -10.71
C SER A 264 -11.44 2.21 -10.38
N GLY A 265 -11.10 1.93 -9.12
CA GLY A 265 -9.73 1.58 -8.69
C GLY A 265 -8.95 2.78 -8.12
N GLU A 266 -7.63 2.66 -7.96
CA GLU A 266 -6.76 3.69 -7.37
C GLU A 266 -5.68 4.19 -8.34
N ILE A 267 -5.34 5.48 -8.24
CA ILE A 267 -4.20 6.11 -8.92
C ILE A 267 -3.54 7.15 -8.02
N ILE A 268 -2.21 7.29 -8.14
CA ILE A 268 -1.44 8.30 -7.43
C ILE A 268 -0.69 9.16 -8.44
N PHE A 269 -0.87 10.47 -8.33
CA PHE A 269 -0.17 11.49 -9.10
C PHE A 269 0.80 12.26 -8.21
N ARG A 270 1.77 12.90 -8.84
CA ARG A 270 2.58 13.95 -8.22
C ARG A 270 2.55 15.18 -9.11
N ASP A 271 2.33 16.34 -8.51
CA ASP A 271 2.21 17.62 -9.22
C ASP A 271 2.70 18.77 -8.34
N SER A 272 2.65 20.00 -8.86
CA SER A 272 3.22 21.18 -8.21
C SER A 272 2.37 22.42 -8.37
N ILE A 273 2.17 23.16 -7.29
CA ILE A 273 1.52 24.47 -7.27
C ILE A 273 2.54 25.51 -6.82
N GLY A 274 2.45 26.73 -7.34
CA GLY A 274 3.31 27.82 -6.91
C GLY A 274 2.94 29.20 -7.44
N SER A 275 3.88 30.12 -7.31
CA SER A 275 3.67 31.55 -7.56
C SER A 275 3.29 31.92 -9.01
N SER A 276 3.62 31.07 -9.98
CA SER A 276 3.18 31.19 -11.38
C SER A 276 2.02 30.25 -11.75
N ASP A 277 1.66 29.34 -10.85
CA ASP A 277 0.85 28.16 -11.10
C ASP A 277 0.01 27.84 -9.85
N GLY A 278 -0.95 28.70 -9.52
CA GLY A 278 -1.54 28.73 -8.17
C GLY A 278 -2.58 27.64 -7.87
N GLU A 279 -2.97 26.85 -8.87
CA GLU A 279 -4.05 25.87 -8.78
C GLU A 279 -3.90 24.82 -9.86
N ASP A 280 -4.16 23.56 -9.49
CA ASP A 280 -4.15 22.42 -10.41
C ASP A 280 -5.54 21.84 -10.52
N PHE A 281 -5.97 21.58 -11.76
CA PHE A 281 -7.24 20.90 -12.01
C PHE A 281 -7.03 19.55 -12.67
N TYR A 282 -7.74 18.57 -12.16
CA TYR A 282 -7.89 17.26 -12.76
C TYR A 282 -9.36 17.00 -13.10
N ASN A 283 -9.60 16.26 -14.17
CA ASN A 283 -10.95 15.89 -14.61
C ASN A 283 -11.11 14.38 -14.55
N LEU A 284 -12.12 13.95 -13.81
CA LEU A 284 -12.56 12.60 -13.61
C LEU A 284 -13.92 12.43 -14.29
N ASN A 285 -14.09 11.41 -15.14
CA ASN A 285 -15.40 11.07 -15.69
C ASN A 285 -15.87 9.75 -15.09
N LEU A 286 -16.94 9.82 -14.29
CA LEU A 286 -17.60 8.67 -13.71
C LEU A 286 -18.72 8.22 -14.64
N SER A 287 -18.63 6.98 -15.10
CA SER A 287 -19.66 6.37 -15.96
C SER A 287 -20.68 5.54 -15.16
N ASN A 288 -20.42 5.33 -13.87
CA ASN A 288 -21.31 4.55 -12.99
C ASN A 288 -22.42 5.44 -12.40
N PRO A 289 -23.68 4.97 -12.30
CA PRO A 289 -24.81 5.76 -11.80
C PRO A 289 -24.64 6.26 -10.37
N ASN A 290 -23.87 5.55 -9.56
CA ASN A 290 -23.38 6.00 -8.26
C ASN A 290 -21.94 5.49 -8.04
N SER A 291 -21.10 6.25 -7.37
CA SER A 291 -19.75 5.86 -6.93
C SER A 291 -19.37 6.53 -5.61
N ASN A 292 -18.55 5.87 -4.79
CA ASN A 292 -17.75 6.52 -3.76
C ASN A 292 -16.42 6.96 -4.37
N LEU A 293 -15.92 8.11 -3.95
CA LEU A 293 -14.61 8.64 -4.31
C LEU A 293 -13.87 8.96 -3.01
N GLU A 294 -12.70 8.37 -2.83
CA GLU A 294 -11.71 8.79 -1.84
C GLU A 294 -10.60 9.54 -2.55
N LEU A 295 -10.08 10.57 -1.88
CA LEU A 295 -8.98 11.37 -2.39
C LEU A 295 -8.11 11.79 -1.23
N ALA A 296 -6.79 11.79 -1.44
CA ALA A 296 -5.84 12.30 -0.48
C ALA A 296 -4.73 13.12 -1.15
N ILE A 297 -4.26 14.17 -0.49
CA ILE A 297 -3.00 14.83 -0.85
C ILE A 297 -1.98 14.70 0.28
N ASN A 298 -0.72 14.45 -0.06
CA ASN A 298 0.37 14.39 0.91
C ASN A 298 1.70 14.87 0.32
N GLY A 299 2.73 14.97 1.16
CA GLY A 299 4.08 15.36 0.72
C GLY A 299 4.25 16.84 0.40
N ASN A 300 3.26 17.68 0.74
CA ASN A 300 3.28 19.12 0.56
C ASN A 300 4.08 19.86 1.64
N SER A 301 4.84 20.87 1.23
CA SER A 301 5.60 21.76 2.10
C SER A 301 4.85 23.04 2.47
N SER A 302 3.79 23.37 1.71
CA SER A 302 2.89 24.51 1.95
C SER A 302 1.45 24.07 2.21
N ASP A 303 0.62 24.99 2.69
CA ASP A 303 -0.79 24.79 3.04
C ASP A 303 -1.65 24.64 1.78
N LEU A 304 -1.96 23.39 1.43
CA LEU A 304 -2.75 23.02 0.26
C LEU A 304 -4.12 22.54 0.68
N ASP A 305 -5.15 23.09 0.05
CA ASP A 305 -6.51 22.59 0.13
C ASP A 305 -6.81 21.73 -1.11
N VAL A 306 -7.78 20.83 -0.96
CA VAL A 306 -8.31 20.07 -2.10
C VAL A 306 -9.83 20.11 -2.12
N GLU A 307 -10.36 20.30 -3.32
CA GLU A 307 -11.77 20.43 -3.63
C GLU A 307 -12.19 19.34 -4.62
N LEU A 308 -13.35 18.74 -4.36
CA LEU A 308 -14.12 18.04 -5.39
C LEU A 308 -15.21 18.99 -5.91
N LEU A 309 -15.27 19.16 -7.22
CA LEU A 309 -16.17 20.05 -7.94
C LEU A 309 -17.04 19.23 -8.91
N ASP A 310 -18.26 19.71 -9.16
CA ASP A 310 -19.13 19.17 -10.20
C ASP A 310 -18.77 19.71 -11.61
N SER A 311 -19.48 19.24 -12.64
CA SER A 311 -19.27 19.65 -14.03
C SER A 311 -19.46 21.15 -14.31
N SER A 312 -20.12 21.89 -13.42
CA SER A 312 -20.33 23.33 -13.50
C SER A 312 -19.29 24.15 -12.74
N GLY A 313 -18.44 23.48 -11.96
CA GLY A 313 -17.47 24.08 -11.05
C GLY A 313 -18.03 24.43 -9.68
N GLU A 314 -19.18 23.87 -9.29
CA GLU A 314 -19.71 23.99 -7.93
C GLU A 314 -19.04 22.97 -7.00
N ILE A 315 -18.73 23.38 -5.77
CA ILE A 315 -18.02 22.53 -4.80
C ILE A 315 -18.96 21.50 -4.19
N ILE A 316 -18.55 20.24 -4.26
CA ILE A 316 -19.22 19.09 -3.64
C ILE A 316 -18.62 18.80 -2.26
N ALA A 317 -17.29 18.77 -2.17
CA ALA A 317 -16.56 18.44 -0.94
C ALA A 317 -15.21 19.17 -0.89
N ARG A 318 -14.66 19.30 0.32
CA ARG A 318 -13.36 19.95 0.58
C ARG A 318 -12.58 19.25 1.68
N GLY A 319 -11.28 19.07 1.49
CA GLY A 319 -10.27 18.90 2.55
C GLY A 319 -9.59 20.25 2.79
N VAL A 320 -9.50 20.68 4.05
CA VAL A 320 -9.03 22.01 4.49
C VAL A 320 -8.28 21.97 5.83
N ASN A 321 -7.51 20.90 6.08
CA ASN A 321 -6.60 20.89 7.22
C ASN A 321 -5.62 22.06 7.08
N SER A 322 -5.27 22.66 8.22
CA SER A 322 -4.39 23.82 8.22
C SER A 322 -2.92 23.42 8.23
N GLY A 323 -2.09 24.10 7.44
CA GLY A 323 -0.65 23.94 7.42
C GLY A 323 -0.20 22.85 6.44
N ASN A 324 0.99 22.29 6.63
CA ASN A 324 1.55 21.27 5.74
C ASN A 324 1.02 19.84 6.02
N ILE A 325 -0.14 19.73 6.66
CA ILE A 325 -0.78 18.44 6.94
C ILE A 325 -1.49 18.01 5.66
N GLY A 326 -1.36 16.74 5.27
CA GLY A 326 -2.08 16.21 4.11
C GLY A 326 -3.60 16.33 4.23
N GLU A 327 -4.27 16.42 3.09
CA GLU A 327 -5.73 16.44 3.01
C GLU A 327 -6.28 15.06 2.68
N SER A 328 -7.50 14.79 3.14
CA SER A 328 -8.27 13.65 2.68
C SER A 328 -9.75 13.98 2.60
N LEU A 329 -10.44 13.40 1.63
CA LEU A 329 -11.89 13.50 1.46
C LEU A 329 -12.46 12.17 0.98
N ASN A 330 -13.61 11.81 1.55
CA ASN A 330 -14.40 10.65 1.15
C ASN A 330 -15.80 11.14 0.79
N VAL A 331 -16.21 10.94 -0.45
CA VAL A 331 -17.50 11.39 -0.99
C VAL A 331 -18.27 10.19 -1.51
N ASN A 332 -19.45 9.95 -0.95
CA ASN A 332 -20.23 8.77 -1.25
C ASN A 332 -21.42 9.09 -2.16
N ASN A 333 -21.80 8.13 -3.01
CA ASN A 333 -22.94 8.23 -3.94
C ASN A 333 -22.87 9.42 -4.91
N LEU A 334 -21.71 9.62 -5.55
CA LEU A 334 -21.55 10.51 -6.70
C LEU A 334 -22.26 9.91 -7.90
N GLU A 335 -23.19 10.66 -8.50
CA GLU A 335 -23.91 10.23 -9.71
C GLU A 335 -22.97 10.14 -10.92
N GLU A 336 -23.41 9.48 -12.01
CA GLU A 336 -22.68 9.50 -13.27
C GLU A 336 -22.45 10.95 -13.74
N GLY A 337 -21.24 11.25 -14.21
CA GLY A 337 -20.91 12.60 -14.66
C GLY A 337 -19.44 12.96 -14.61
N SER A 338 -19.15 14.17 -15.08
CA SER A 338 -17.82 14.77 -15.00
C SER A 338 -17.64 15.49 -13.67
N TYR A 339 -16.54 15.20 -13.01
CA TYR A 339 -16.11 15.82 -11.77
C TYR A 339 -14.71 16.38 -11.94
N TYR A 340 -14.41 17.40 -11.15
CA TYR A 340 -13.09 18.01 -11.15
C TYR A 340 -12.48 17.97 -9.75
N VAL A 341 -11.22 17.58 -9.68
CA VAL A 341 -10.42 17.78 -8.48
C VAL A 341 -9.66 19.07 -8.68
N ARG A 342 -9.72 19.97 -7.69
CA ARG A 342 -8.92 21.19 -7.66
C ARG A 342 -8.03 21.15 -6.43
N VAL A 343 -6.72 21.19 -6.64
CA VAL A 343 -5.74 21.39 -5.57
C VAL A 343 -5.29 22.84 -5.65
N PHE A 344 -5.24 23.55 -4.53
CA PHE A 344 -4.91 24.98 -4.53
C PHE A 344 -4.30 25.45 -3.20
N GLU A 345 -3.49 26.50 -3.27
CA GLU A 345 -2.94 27.15 -2.08
C GLU A 345 -3.96 28.07 -1.38
N VAL A 346 -3.99 28.04 -0.05
CA VAL A 346 -4.87 28.90 0.77
C VAL A 346 -4.26 30.30 1.00
N ILE A 347 -2.94 30.38 1.00
CA ILE A 347 -2.15 31.59 1.20
C ILE A 347 -1.06 31.56 0.13
N GLU A 348 -0.81 32.67 -0.59
CA GLU A 348 0.31 32.78 -1.53
C GLU A 348 1.62 32.39 -0.81
N ALA A 349 2.03 31.14 -0.99
CA ALA A 349 3.14 30.52 -0.29
C ALA A 349 4.26 30.22 -1.29
N GLU A 350 5.37 29.74 -0.76
CA GLU A 350 6.47 29.24 -1.58
C GLU A 350 5.97 28.01 -2.36
N ASP A 351 6.38 27.89 -3.62
CA ASP A 351 6.04 26.78 -4.51
C ASP A 351 6.13 25.44 -3.75
N THR A 352 5.08 24.61 -3.84
CA THR A 352 4.96 23.33 -3.15
C THR A 352 4.56 22.23 -4.14
N ASN A 353 5.16 21.05 -3.98
CA ASN A 353 4.65 19.85 -4.64
C ASN A 353 3.65 19.14 -3.76
N TYR A 354 2.95 18.17 -4.33
CA TYR A 354 2.12 17.23 -3.58
C TYR A 354 1.99 15.92 -4.36
N ASN A 355 1.68 14.84 -3.64
CA ASN A 355 1.15 13.64 -4.23
C ASN A 355 -0.37 13.65 -4.06
N LEU A 356 -1.12 13.33 -5.11
CA LEU A 356 -2.58 13.21 -5.11
C LEU A 356 -2.95 11.75 -5.35
N SER A 357 -3.50 11.08 -4.34
CA SER A 357 -4.15 9.77 -4.49
C SER A 357 -5.65 9.95 -4.76
N LEU A 358 -6.21 9.16 -5.69
CA LEU A 358 -7.65 9.03 -5.90
C LEU A 358 -8.04 7.55 -5.96
N SER A 359 -9.13 7.19 -5.29
CA SER A 359 -9.74 5.86 -5.31
C SER A 359 -11.24 5.95 -5.62
N VAL A 360 -11.72 5.29 -6.67
CA VAL A 360 -13.14 5.28 -7.08
C VAL A 360 -13.74 3.89 -6.89
N ILE A 361 -14.88 3.83 -6.19
CA ILE A 361 -15.62 2.60 -5.88
C ILE A 361 -17.08 2.74 -6.33
N PRO A 362 -17.51 2.15 -7.47
CA PRO A 362 -18.90 2.20 -7.92
C PRO A 362 -19.93 1.61 -6.93
N ILE A 363 -21.15 2.16 -6.92
CA ILE A 363 -22.32 1.75 -6.13
C ILE A 363 -23.50 1.52 -7.08
N ASP A 364 -24.17 0.37 -6.99
CA ASP A 364 -25.27 0.06 -7.91
C ASP A 364 -26.65 0.44 -7.35
N THR A 365 -27.46 1.17 -8.13
CA THR A 365 -28.82 1.61 -7.75
C THR A 365 -29.85 1.41 -8.86
N GLU A 366 -30.16 0.16 -9.24
CA GLU A 366 -31.44 -0.14 -9.89
C GLU A 366 -32.10 -1.41 -9.30
N SER A 367 -33.01 -1.21 -8.34
CA SER A 367 -34.10 -2.15 -8.07
C SER A 367 -35.39 -1.52 -8.60
N GLU A 368 -35.71 -1.77 -9.87
CA GLU A 368 -36.87 -1.19 -10.54
C GLU A 368 -38.19 -1.91 -10.12
N THR A 369 -39.17 -1.12 -9.73
CA THR A 369 -40.52 -1.51 -9.31
C THR A 369 -41.29 -2.27 -10.40
N LEU A 370 -41.65 -3.54 -10.16
CA LEU A 370 -42.60 -4.28 -11.00
C LEU A 370 -44.02 -4.27 -10.42
N VAL A 371 -44.91 -3.58 -11.14
CA VAL A 371 -46.36 -3.49 -10.91
C VAL A 371 -47.00 -4.86 -11.15
N LEU A 372 -47.62 -5.43 -10.12
CA LEU A 372 -48.33 -6.71 -10.20
C LEU A 372 -49.62 -6.59 -11.03
N ASN A 373 -49.67 -7.31 -12.16
CA ASN A 373 -50.91 -7.55 -12.89
C ASN A 373 -51.47 -8.92 -12.47
N GLU A 374 -52.46 -8.91 -11.58
CA GLU A 374 -53.22 -10.10 -11.20
C GLU A 374 -54.09 -10.59 -12.35
N SER A 375 -53.87 -11.83 -12.83
CA SER A 375 -54.92 -12.68 -13.44
C SER A 375 -54.37 -14.06 -13.85
N SER A 376 -54.45 -15.07 -12.98
CA SER A 376 -54.92 -16.44 -13.31
C SER A 376 -54.72 -17.43 -12.13
N PRO A 377 -55.56 -18.49 -12.03
CA PRO A 377 -55.99 -19.06 -10.76
C PRO A 377 -55.11 -20.20 -10.24
N ILE A 378 -55.01 -20.27 -8.90
CA ILE A 378 -54.35 -21.33 -8.13
C ILE A 378 -55.19 -22.63 -8.21
N PRO A 379 -54.61 -23.78 -8.63
CA PRO A 379 -55.20 -25.07 -8.35
C PRO A 379 -54.87 -25.49 -6.92
N ALA A 380 -55.92 -25.60 -6.09
CA ALA A 380 -55.85 -26.08 -4.72
C ALA A 380 -55.72 -27.62 -4.68
N THR A 381 -54.49 -28.12 -4.59
CA THR A 381 -54.17 -29.45 -3.99
C THR A 381 -52.69 -29.50 -3.63
N ALA A 382 -52.34 -29.05 -2.42
CA ALA A 382 -51.03 -29.24 -1.84
C ALA A 382 -50.95 -30.61 -1.14
N GLN A 383 -49.93 -31.39 -1.49
CA GLN A 383 -49.44 -32.53 -0.73
C GLN A 383 -47.98 -32.21 -0.33
N PRO A 384 -47.52 -32.50 0.90
CA PRO A 384 -46.16 -32.12 1.31
C PRO A 384 -45.12 -32.88 0.51
N LEU A 385 -44.22 -32.17 -0.17
CA LEU A 385 -43.06 -32.76 -0.85
C LEU A 385 -41.96 -33.11 0.16
N ALA A 386 -41.28 -34.23 -0.11
CA ALA A 386 -40.12 -34.73 0.61
C ALA A 386 -38.95 -33.72 0.58
N PRO A 387 -37.99 -33.77 1.53
CA PRO A 387 -36.83 -32.90 1.51
C PRO A 387 -36.06 -33.06 0.20
N GLU A 388 -35.71 -31.92 -0.39
CA GLU A 388 -34.99 -31.79 -1.65
C GLU A 388 -33.56 -32.36 -1.52
N PRO A 389 -33.01 -33.04 -2.54
CA PRO A 389 -31.65 -33.54 -2.50
C PRO A 389 -30.65 -32.37 -2.48
N THR A 390 -29.64 -32.46 -1.63
CA THR A 390 -28.52 -31.51 -1.55
C THR A 390 -27.86 -31.31 -2.92
N PRO A 391 -27.51 -30.06 -3.32
CA PRO A 391 -26.75 -29.82 -4.54
C PRO A 391 -25.38 -30.50 -4.45
N VAL A 392 -24.97 -31.15 -5.52
CA VAL A 392 -23.65 -31.78 -5.65
C VAL A 392 -22.67 -30.72 -6.16
N SER A 393 -21.62 -30.40 -5.39
CA SER A 393 -20.58 -29.44 -5.79
C SER A 393 -19.80 -29.92 -7.04
N PRO A 394 -19.47 -29.02 -7.98
CA PRO A 394 -18.60 -29.33 -9.12
C PRO A 394 -17.15 -29.64 -8.69
N PRO A 395 -16.31 -30.26 -9.56
CA PRO A 395 -14.94 -30.64 -9.22
C PRO A 395 -14.10 -29.41 -8.85
N SER A 396 -13.45 -29.47 -7.70
CA SER A 396 -12.80 -28.31 -7.09
C SER A 396 -11.36 -28.11 -7.57
N ASN A 397 -11.00 -26.85 -7.81
CA ASN A 397 -9.61 -26.44 -8.04
C ASN A 397 -9.01 -26.11 -6.67
N PRO A 398 -8.00 -26.86 -6.18
CA PRO A 398 -7.49 -26.70 -4.82
C PRO A 398 -6.97 -25.30 -4.52
N LEU A 399 -6.48 -24.58 -5.54
CA LEU A 399 -5.97 -23.20 -5.40
C LEU A 399 -7.11 -22.20 -5.19
N ILE A 400 -8.25 -22.40 -5.86
CA ILE A 400 -9.46 -21.56 -5.71
C ILE A 400 -10.08 -21.81 -4.33
N ASP A 401 -10.18 -23.07 -3.91
CA ASP A 401 -10.69 -23.44 -2.59
C ASP A 401 -9.85 -22.79 -1.47
N GLU A 402 -8.53 -22.71 -1.66
CA GLU A 402 -7.60 -22.10 -0.71
C GLU A 402 -7.77 -20.57 -0.63
N VAL A 403 -7.93 -19.86 -1.75
CA VAL A 403 -8.23 -18.42 -1.77
C VAL A 403 -9.53 -18.12 -1.00
N VAL A 404 -10.58 -18.90 -1.23
CA VAL A 404 -11.87 -18.74 -0.55
C VAL A 404 -11.72 -18.99 0.95
N ALA A 405 -10.99 -20.05 1.34
CA ALA A 405 -10.76 -20.38 2.75
C ALA A 405 -10.00 -19.26 3.48
N LEU A 406 -8.95 -18.71 2.86
CA LEU A 406 -8.16 -17.61 3.43
C LEU A 406 -8.96 -16.32 3.54
N THR A 407 -9.73 -15.98 2.50
CA THR A 407 -10.62 -14.81 2.51
C THR A 407 -11.63 -14.91 3.65
N ASN A 408 -12.24 -16.09 3.85
CA ASN A 408 -13.16 -16.33 4.94
C ASN A 408 -12.49 -16.37 6.32
N SER A 409 -11.22 -16.76 6.40
CA SER A 409 -10.42 -16.67 7.62
C SER A 409 -10.25 -15.22 8.07
N TYR A 410 -9.93 -14.30 7.13
CA TYR A 410 -9.89 -12.87 7.43
C TYR A 410 -11.26 -12.33 7.84
N ARG A 411 -12.32 -12.62 7.08
CA ARG A 411 -13.68 -12.18 7.44
C ARG A 411 -14.10 -12.61 8.85
N SER A 412 -13.77 -13.83 9.24
CA SER A 412 -14.04 -14.35 10.59
C SER A 412 -13.32 -13.55 11.69
N GLN A 413 -12.07 -13.12 11.46
CA GLN A 413 -11.31 -12.29 12.41
C GLN A 413 -11.97 -10.93 12.67
N TYR A 414 -12.68 -10.39 11.67
CA TYR A 414 -13.46 -9.15 11.77
C TYR A 414 -14.93 -9.36 12.15
N GLY A 415 -15.32 -10.58 12.54
CA GLY A 415 -16.68 -10.90 12.99
C GLY A 415 -17.73 -10.95 11.86
N LEU A 416 -17.29 -11.06 10.61
CA LEU A 416 -18.16 -11.11 9.43
C LEU A 416 -18.57 -12.55 9.08
N GLN A 417 -19.70 -12.69 8.39
CA GLN A 417 -20.14 -13.99 7.88
C GLN A 417 -19.23 -14.47 6.73
N PRO A 418 -18.91 -15.78 6.66
CA PRO A 418 -18.13 -16.32 5.56
C PRO A 418 -18.91 -16.24 4.24
N LEU A 419 -18.20 -15.95 3.16
CA LEU A 419 -18.69 -15.94 1.79
C LEU A 419 -18.86 -17.37 1.28
N THR A 420 -19.91 -17.59 0.50
CA THR A 420 -20.19 -18.87 -0.17
C THR A 420 -19.65 -18.84 -1.59
N LEU A 421 -18.89 -19.88 -1.99
CA LEU A 421 -18.38 -19.95 -3.36
C LEU A 421 -19.53 -20.10 -4.37
N ASN A 422 -19.61 -19.21 -5.35
CA ASN A 422 -20.62 -19.19 -6.39
C ASN A 422 -19.98 -19.49 -7.76
N THR A 423 -20.61 -20.37 -8.54
CA THR A 423 -20.08 -20.85 -9.81
C THR A 423 -20.10 -19.79 -10.92
N ASP A 424 -21.10 -18.93 -10.91
CA ASP A 424 -21.30 -17.92 -11.97
C ASP A 424 -20.28 -16.78 -11.76
N LEU A 425 -20.07 -16.35 -10.51
CA LEU A 425 -18.98 -15.44 -10.15
C LEU A 425 -17.61 -16.04 -10.48
N SER A 426 -17.42 -17.36 -10.25
CA SER A 426 -16.14 -18.02 -10.55
C SER A 426 -15.87 -18.08 -12.06
N GLU A 427 -16.90 -18.28 -12.89
CA GLU A 427 -16.77 -18.25 -14.34
C GLU A 427 -16.37 -16.85 -14.83
N SER A 428 -17.01 -15.80 -14.32
CA SER A 428 -16.63 -14.40 -14.60
C SER A 428 -15.18 -14.10 -14.23
N ALA A 429 -14.80 -14.39 -12.98
CA ALA A 429 -13.46 -14.17 -12.48
C ALA A 429 -12.41 -14.94 -13.30
N GLN A 430 -12.71 -16.19 -13.69
CA GLN A 430 -11.80 -17.03 -14.46
C GLN A 430 -11.57 -16.50 -15.88
N LEU A 431 -12.64 -16.03 -16.54
CA LEU A 431 -12.56 -15.44 -17.87
C LEU A 431 -11.78 -14.13 -17.83
N HIS A 432 -11.97 -13.31 -16.80
CA HIS A 432 -11.25 -12.04 -16.65
C HIS A 432 -9.75 -12.24 -16.40
N SER A 433 -9.38 -13.17 -15.52
CA SER A 433 -7.98 -13.54 -15.31
C SER A 433 -7.31 -14.03 -16.59
N GLN A 434 -8.05 -14.78 -17.44
CA GLN A 434 -7.55 -15.21 -18.74
C GLN A 434 -7.44 -14.03 -19.73
N ASP A 435 -8.42 -13.13 -19.73
CA ASP A 435 -8.46 -11.97 -20.61
C ASP A 435 -7.25 -11.05 -20.38
N MET A 436 -7.00 -10.68 -19.12
CA MET A 436 -5.82 -9.89 -18.71
C MET A 436 -4.52 -10.53 -19.20
N ALA A 437 -4.38 -11.83 -18.98
CA ALA A 437 -3.17 -12.56 -19.38
C ALA A 437 -2.98 -12.64 -20.90
N VAL A 438 -4.04 -12.95 -21.64
CA VAL A 438 -3.93 -13.23 -23.08
C VAL A 438 -3.88 -11.96 -23.92
N ASN A 439 -4.49 -10.87 -23.44
CA ASN A 439 -4.58 -9.61 -24.16
C ASN A 439 -3.62 -8.53 -23.63
N ASP A 440 -2.64 -8.92 -22.82
CA ASP A 440 -1.49 -8.08 -22.41
C ASP A 440 -1.90 -6.78 -21.69
N PHE A 441 -2.81 -6.91 -20.72
CA PHE A 441 -3.28 -5.78 -19.92
C PHE A 441 -3.55 -6.18 -18.46
N PHE A 442 -3.56 -5.21 -17.55
CA PHE A 442 -3.97 -5.41 -16.15
C PHE A 442 -4.94 -4.30 -15.75
N SER A 443 -6.23 -4.61 -15.72
CA SER A 443 -7.30 -3.65 -15.46
C SER A 443 -8.58 -4.36 -15.00
N HIS A 444 -9.44 -3.65 -14.28
CA HIS A 444 -10.80 -4.10 -13.96
C HIS A 444 -11.71 -4.12 -15.20
N THR A 445 -11.40 -3.30 -16.21
CA THR A 445 -12.08 -3.28 -17.51
C THR A 445 -11.50 -4.36 -18.43
N GLY A 446 -12.37 -5.18 -19.02
CA GLY A 446 -11.96 -6.22 -19.97
C GLY A 446 -11.38 -5.64 -21.27
N SER A 447 -10.67 -6.46 -22.04
CA SER A 447 -10.09 -6.05 -23.34
C SER A 447 -11.15 -5.62 -24.37
N ASP A 448 -12.39 -6.04 -24.16
CA ASP A 448 -13.57 -5.67 -24.95
C ASP A 448 -14.37 -4.48 -24.37
N GLY A 449 -13.89 -3.88 -23.27
CA GLY A 449 -14.52 -2.77 -22.57
C GLY A 449 -15.58 -3.18 -21.55
N THR A 450 -15.77 -4.48 -21.28
CA THR A 450 -16.75 -4.94 -20.27
C THR A 450 -16.31 -4.65 -18.85
N GLN A 451 -17.26 -4.34 -17.96
CA GLN A 451 -17.03 -4.20 -16.51
C GLN A 451 -17.35 -5.51 -15.76
N VAL A 452 -16.97 -5.63 -14.48
CA VAL A 452 -17.25 -6.85 -13.68
C VAL A 452 -18.74 -7.19 -13.64
N SER A 453 -19.62 -6.19 -13.59
CA SER A 453 -21.08 -6.38 -13.62
C SER A 453 -21.56 -6.99 -14.94
N ASP A 454 -20.98 -6.60 -16.07
CA ASP A 454 -21.28 -7.19 -17.38
C ASP A 454 -20.82 -8.64 -17.45
N ARG A 455 -19.61 -8.92 -16.94
CA ARG A 455 -19.01 -10.26 -16.96
C ARG A 455 -19.75 -11.24 -16.04
N THR A 456 -20.05 -10.85 -14.81
CA THR A 456 -20.81 -11.67 -13.85
C THR A 456 -22.25 -11.92 -14.33
N LYS A 457 -22.93 -10.91 -14.89
CA LYS A 457 -24.25 -11.07 -15.51
C LYS A 457 -24.22 -11.99 -16.73
N SER A 458 -23.19 -11.88 -17.57
CA SER A 458 -23.01 -12.76 -18.74
C SER A 458 -22.73 -14.20 -18.33
N ALA A 459 -22.06 -14.41 -17.20
CA ALA A 459 -21.86 -15.71 -16.56
C ALA A 459 -23.14 -16.25 -15.86
N GLY A 460 -24.22 -15.48 -15.80
CA GLY A 460 -25.51 -15.90 -15.26
C GLY A 460 -25.75 -15.52 -13.80
N TYR A 461 -24.84 -14.78 -13.16
CA TYR A 461 -25.03 -14.32 -11.79
C TYR A 461 -26.20 -13.33 -11.71
N GLN A 462 -27.10 -13.54 -10.75
CA GLN A 462 -28.40 -12.86 -10.70
C GLN A 462 -28.36 -11.50 -9.97
N SER A 463 -27.37 -11.29 -9.12
CA SER A 463 -27.21 -10.03 -8.39
C SER A 463 -26.30 -9.08 -9.15
N SER A 464 -26.65 -7.80 -9.16
CA SER A 464 -25.83 -6.75 -9.76
C SER A 464 -24.94 -6.04 -8.73
N TYR A 465 -25.17 -6.27 -7.44
CA TYR A 465 -24.27 -5.83 -6.37
C TYR A 465 -23.06 -6.75 -6.31
N VAL A 466 -22.07 -6.44 -7.13
CA VAL A 466 -20.83 -7.19 -7.27
C VAL A 466 -19.62 -6.32 -6.96
N GLY A 467 -18.56 -6.93 -6.42
CA GLY A 467 -17.26 -6.29 -6.21
C GLY A 467 -16.18 -7.07 -6.93
N GLN A 468 -15.03 -6.45 -7.19
CA GLN A 468 -13.91 -7.16 -7.79
C GLN A 468 -12.59 -6.78 -7.12
N ASN A 469 -11.79 -7.80 -6.83
CA ASN A 469 -10.37 -7.64 -6.64
C ASN A 469 -9.63 -8.32 -7.79
N ILE A 470 -8.66 -7.65 -8.42
CA ILE A 470 -7.74 -8.28 -9.35
C ILE A 470 -6.34 -8.25 -8.77
N ALA A 471 -5.52 -9.22 -9.15
CA ALA A 471 -4.12 -9.26 -8.78
C ALA A 471 -3.34 -9.99 -9.85
N ALA A 472 -2.08 -9.62 -10.06
CA ALA A 472 -1.21 -10.33 -10.96
C ALA A 472 0.19 -10.48 -10.34
N GLY A 473 0.92 -11.51 -10.76
CA GLY A 473 2.28 -11.80 -10.30
C GLY A 473 2.35 -12.76 -9.10
N TYR A 474 1.27 -12.85 -8.31
CA TYR A 474 1.18 -13.76 -7.17
C TYR A 474 1.14 -15.23 -7.60
N ILE A 475 1.87 -16.13 -6.92
CA ILE A 475 1.97 -17.55 -7.31
C ILE A 475 1.03 -18.42 -6.46
N SER A 476 0.78 -18.01 -5.22
CA SER A 476 -0.02 -18.78 -4.27
C SER A 476 -1.28 -18.05 -3.80
N ALA A 477 -2.24 -18.84 -3.29
CA ALA A 477 -3.47 -18.33 -2.69
C ALA A 477 -3.21 -17.46 -1.44
N GLU A 478 -2.19 -17.81 -0.64
CA GLU A 478 -1.81 -17.06 0.56
C GLU A 478 -1.26 -15.68 0.23
N GLU A 479 -0.37 -15.59 -0.76
CA GLU A 479 0.22 -14.32 -1.18
C GLU A 479 -0.81 -13.39 -1.80
N VAL A 480 -1.69 -13.91 -2.68
CA VAL A 480 -2.68 -13.06 -3.35
C VAL A 480 -3.75 -12.53 -2.39
N VAL A 481 -4.24 -13.37 -1.46
CA VAL A 481 -5.22 -12.92 -0.45
C VAL A 481 -4.59 -11.93 0.52
N SER A 482 -3.33 -12.13 0.89
CA SER A 482 -2.60 -11.17 1.73
C SER A 482 -2.35 -9.85 0.99
N GLY A 483 -2.01 -9.90 -0.31
CA GLY A 483 -1.87 -8.72 -1.16
C GLY A 483 -3.16 -7.89 -1.23
N TRP A 484 -4.30 -8.54 -1.45
CA TRP A 484 -5.60 -7.88 -1.36
C TRP A 484 -5.90 -7.35 0.04
N MET A 485 -5.56 -8.10 1.08
CA MET A 485 -5.72 -7.62 2.45
C MET A 485 -4.76 -6.49 2.81
N ASN A 486 -3.68 -6.23 2.09
CA ASN A 486 -2.75 -5.13 2.40
C ASN A 486 -3.04 -3.85 1.59
N SER A 487 -3.88 -3.95 0.56
CA SER A 487 -4.37 -2.80 -0.18
C SER A 487 -5.72 -2.35 0.40
N PRO A 488 -5.86 -1.11 0.89
CA PRO A 488 -7.10 -0.62 1.52
C PRO A 488 -8.37 -0.89 0.68
N GLY A 489 -8.34 -0.58 -0.62
CA GLY A 489 -9.50 -0.80 -1.52
C GLY A 489 -9.86 -2.28 -1.71
N HIS A 490 -8.88 -3.16 -1.89
CA HIS A 490 -9.13 -4.60 -2.03
C HIS A 490 -9.58 -5.24 -0.70
N ARG A 491 -9.01 -4.79 0.43
CA ARG A 491 -9.39 -5.18 1.79
C ARG A 491 -10.85 -4.81 2.05
N GLU A 492 -11.30 -3.64 1.60
CA GLU A 492 -12.69 -3.22 1.76
C GLU A 492 -13.65 -4.21 1.11
N ASN A 493 -13.39 -4.67 -0.13
CA ASN A 493 -14.20 -5.70 -0.77
C ASN A 493 -14.24 -7.00 0.04
N ILE A 494 -13.09 -7.46 0.55
CA ILE A 494 -13.01 -8.68 1.38
C ILE A 494 -13.78 -8.50 2.69
N LEU A 495 -13.76 -7.32 3.31
CA LEU A 495 -14.39 -7.04 4.60
C LEU A 495 -15.77 -6.38 4.49
N ASN A 496 -16.32 -6.25 3.28
CA ASN A 496 -17.64 -5.67 3.12
C ASN A 496 -18.71 -6.65 3.65
N PRO A 497 -19.50 -6.26 4.67
CA PRO A 497 -20.50 -7.12 5.28
C PRO A 497 -21.68 -7.45 4.36
N SER A 498 -21.85 -6.69 3.28
CA SER A 498 -22.96 -6.84 2.32
C SER A 498 -22.73 -7.96 1.31
N TYR A 499 -21.49 -8.42 1.14
CA TYR A 499 -21.20 -9.59 0.31
C TYR A 499 -21.43 -10.89 1.08
N GLU A 500 -22.06 -11.85 0.39
CA GLU A 500 -22.43 -13.17 0.90
C GLU A 500 -21.87 -14.30 0.02
N GLU A 501 -21.46 -13.99 -1.21
CA GLU A 501 -20.93 -14.92 -2.20
C GLU A 501 -19.61 -14.43 -2.78
N ILE A 502 -18.78 -15.38 -3.23
CA ILE A 502 -17.48 -15.13 -3.87
C ILE A 502 -17.29 -16.07 -5.06
N GLY A 503 -16.67 -15.57 -6.12
CA GLY A 503 -16.08 -16.35 -7.20
C GLY A 503 -14.60 -16.03 -7.31
N VAL A 504 -13.80 -17.02 -7.69
CA VAL A 504 -12.35 -16.84 -7.85
C VAL A 504 -11.90 -17.41 -9.17
N GLY A 505 -11.08 -16.65 -9.89
CA GLY A 505 -10.47 -17.04 -11.15
C GLY A 505 -8.96 -16.93 -11.11
N TYR A 506 -8.27 -17.91 -11.69
CA TYR A 506 -6.82 -17.92 -11.79
C TYR A 506 -6.37 -18.36 -13.17
N TYR A 507 -5.47 -17.60 -13.79
CA TYR A 507 -4.88 -17.98 -15.07
C TYR A 507 -3.36 -17.80 -15.05
N ASN A 508 -2.65 -18.88 -15.38
CA ASN A 508 -1.20 -18.85 -15.58
C ASN A 508 -0.84 -18.87 -17.07
N LEU A 509 -0.14 -17.84 -17.53
CA LEU A 509 0.48 -17.78 -18.85
C LEU A 509 1.99 -18.08 -18.71
N ALA A 510 2.36 -19.36 -18.85
CA ALA A 510 3.71 -19.87 -18.56
C ALA A 510 4.85 -19.25 -19.41
N ASN A 511 4.55 -18.66 -20.56
CA ASN A 511 5.51 -17.94 -21.42
C ASN A 511 4.92 -16.59 -21.80
N ASP A 512 4.58 -15.80 -20.78
CA ASP A 512 4.12 -14.44 -20.98
C ASP A 512 5.28 -13.58 -21.51
N THR A 513 5.17 -13.15 -22.77
CA THR A 513 6.17 -12.31 -23.46
C THR A 513 5.57 -10.96 -23.85
N GLY A 514 4.44 -10.60 -23.23
CA GLY A 514 3.79 -9.31 -23.40
C GLY A 514 4.59 -8.17 -22.77
N THR A 515 4.06 -6.96 -22.91
CA THR A 515 4.56 -5.75 -22.26
C THR A 515 4.23 -5.77 -20.76
N ILE A 516 3.09 -6.36 -20.40
CA ILE A 516 2.66 -6.68 -19.05
C ILE A 516 2.84 -8.19 -18.86
N ASN A 517 3.85 -8.59 -18.08
CA ASN A 517 4.35 -9.97 -18.07
C ASN A 517 4.32 -10.61 -16.67
N TYR A 518 3.17 -10.57 -16.01
CA TYR A 518 3.05 -11.07 -14.64
C TYR A 518 2.94 -12.59 -14.52
N ASN A 519 2.76 -13.32 -15.63
CA ASN A 519 2.58 -14.78 -15.72
C ASN A 519 1.36 -15.37 -14.98
N ASN A 520 0.92 -14.79 -13.87
CA ASN A 520 -0.15 -15.27 -13.00
C ASN A 520 -1.16 -14.15 -12.82
N TYR A 521 -2.42 -14.42 -13.12
CA TYR A 521 -3.49 -13.44 -13.07
C TYR A 521 -4.64 -13.99 -12.24
N TRP A 522 -5.14 -13.18 -11.32
CA TRP A 522 -6.11 -13.54 -10.31
C TRP A 522 -7.24 -12.54 -10.29
N THR A 523 -8.44 -13.06 -10.02
CA THR A 523 -9.64 -12.25 -9.85
C THR A 523 -10.47 -12.85 -8.70
N GLN A 524 -10.94 -12.03 -7.77
CA GLN A 524 -12.07 -12.32 -6.89
C GLN A 524 -13.24 -11.48 -7.35
N ASP A 525 -14.35 -12.13 -7.65
CA ASP A 525 -15.62 -11.44 -7.83
C ASP A 525 -16.48 -11.70 -6.58
N PHE A 526 -17.04 -10.67 -5.98
CA PHE A 526 -17.90 -10.75 -4.80
C PHE A 526 -19.34 -10.51 -5.21
N GLY A 527 -20.31 -11.04 -4.45
CA GLY A 527 -21.72 -10.80 -4.71
C GLY A 527 -22.60 -10.91 -3.47
N ALA A 528 -23.76 -10.25 -3.52
CA ALA A 528 -24.81 -10.37 -2.50
C ALA A 528 -25.93 -11.32 -2.94
N ILE A 529 -26.48 -12.10 -2.02
CA ILE A 529 -27.63 -12.97 -2.31
C ILE A 529 -28.89 -12.11 -2.48
N VAL A 530 -29.58 -12.28 -3.60
CA VAL A 530 -30.89 -11.67 -3.80
C VAL A 530 -31.89 -12.32 -2.85
N SER A 531 -32.34 -11.60 -1.83
CA SER A 531 -33.42 -12.06 -0.95
C SER A 531 -34.71 -12.20 -1.75
N THR A 532 -35.12 -13.44 -2.04
CA THR A 532 -36.40 -13.74 -2.72
C THR A 532 -37.63 -13.48 -1.88
#